data_AF-A0A2V6H7C0-F1
#
_entry.id   AF-A0A2V6H7C0-F1
#
_cell.length_a   1.000
_cell.length_b   1.000
_cell.length_c   1.000
_cell.angle_alpha   90.00
_cell.angle_beta   90.00
_cell.angle_gamma   90.00
#
_symmetry.space_group_name_H-M   'P 1'
#
loop_
_entity.id
_entity.type
_entity.pdbx_description
1 polymer ?
#
loop_
_entity_poly.entity_id
_entity_poly.type
_entity_poly.pdbx_seq_one_letter_code
_entity_poly.pdbx_strand_id
1 'polypeptide(L)'
;MQTYNDIFKLTRPLLTLAKRDPSNYHLTGHLIRSSVYPLPWMLGDFDRVGYYEGGNMPGNLDGDFLLVQQDKIKDVESKLKGTYYTDTLTIRNYQDPSKAFFSAKVFKDVFPGKEPDFVGNAPKPAPSPAPAKIP
;
A
#
# COMPACT_ATOMS: atom_id res chain seq x y z
N MET A 1 -17.32 18.06 9.65
CA MET A 1 -16.26 17.90 8.61
C MET A 1 -15.50 16.63 8.91
N GLN A 2 -15.74 15.54 8.19
CA GLN A 2 -15.24 14.19 8.52
C GLN A 2 -14.76 13.50 7.25
N THR A 3 -13.67 14.01 6.69
CA THR A 3 -13.13 13.53 5.40
C THR A 3 -11.60 13.50 5.41
N TYR A 4 -10.97 14.22 6.34
CA TYR A 4 -9.55 14.11 6.67
C TYR A 4 -9.20 12.85 7.48
N ASN A 5 -10.16 12.10 8.00
CA ASN A 5 -9.84 11.01 8.93
C ASN A 5 -9.32 9.75 8.23
N ASP A 6 -9.81 9.46 7.03
CA ASP A 6 -9.45 8.24 6.31
C ASP A 6 -8.05 8.28 5.70
N ILE A 7 -7.51 9.47 5.42
CA ILE A 7 -6.12 9.58 4.93
C ILE A 7 -5.11 9.09 5.95
N PHE A 8 -5.44 9.14 7.24
CA PHE A 8 -4.60 8.59 8.30
C PHE A 8 -4.43 7.08 8.21
N LYS A 9 -5.34 6.36 7.56
CA LYS A 9 -5.16 4.93 7.27
C LYS A 9 -4.00 4.68 6.32
N LEU A 10 -3.69 5.66 5.46
CA LEU A 10 -2.50 5.66 4.60
C LEU A 10 -1.26 6.18 5.32
N THR A 11 -1.35 7.38 5.90
CA THR A 11 -0.16 8.08 6.41
C THR A 11 0.32 7.55 7.75
N ARG A 12 -0.54 7.09 8.66
CA ARG A 12 -0.11 6.56 9.96
C ARG A 12 0.78 5.33 9.85
N PRO A 13 0.44 4.27 9.07
CA PRO A 13 1.32 3.10 8.97
C PRO A 13 2.68 3.47 8.34
N LEU A 14 2.67 4.33 7.31
CA LEU A 14 3.89 4.83 6.67
C LEU A 14 4.78 5.61 7.63
N LEU A 15 4.21 6.60 8.32
CA LEU A 15 4.94 7.41 9.29
C LEU A 15 5.39 6.60 10.51
N THR A 16 4.65 5.56 10.90
CA THR A 16 5.06 4.65 11.98
C THR A 16 6.34 3.91 11.63
N LEU A 17 6.45 3.40 10.39
CA LEU A 17 7.69 2.78 9.91
C LEU A 17 8.83 3.77 9.79
N ALA A 18 8.58 4.92 9.16
CA ALA A 18 9.60 5.96 8.99
C ALA A 18 10.13 6.52 10.32
N LYS A 19 9.28 6.63 11.35
CA LYS A 19 9.69 7.02 12.71
C LYS A 19 10.53 5.95 13.41
N ARG A 20 10.32 4.66 13.10
CA ARG A 20 11.09 3.55 13.68
C ARG A 20 12.44 3.41 13.01
N ASP A 21 12.47 3.53 11.69
CA ASP A 21 13.70 3.47 10.89
C ASP A 21 13.60 4.49 9.74
N PRO A 22 14.48 5.50 9.70
CA PRO A 22 14.48 6.53 8.67
C PRO A 22 14.71 5.99 7.24
N SER A 23 15.31 4.81 7.09
CA SER A 23 15.50 4.20 5.76
C SER A 23 14.16 3.86 5.11
N ASN A 24 13.07 3.78 5.87
CA ASN A 24 11.72 3.60 5.35
C ASN A 24 11.16 4.82 4.60
N TYR A 25 11.84 5.98 4.59
CA TYR A 25 11.52 7.04 3.64
C TYR A 25 11.79 6.62 2.19
N HIS A 26 12.65 5.62 1.98
CA HIS A 26 12.94 5.02 0.68
C HIS A 26 11.95 3.92 0.25
N LEU A 27 10.83 3.76 0.95
CA LEU A 27 9.78 2.80 0.55
C LEU A 27 9.17 3.21 -0.79
N THR A 28 8.95 2.22 -1.65
CA THR A 28 8.40 2.42 -2.99
C THR A 28 6.89 2.55 -2.92
N GLY A 29 6.38 3.74 -3.22
CA GLY A 29 4.95 4.07 -3.20
C GLY A 29 4.37 4.28 -4.59
N HIS A 30 3.17 3.75 -4.87
CA HIS A 30 2.47 4.02 -6.13
C HIS A 30 1.04 4.51 -5.91
N LEU A 31 0.78 5.76 -6.29
CA LEU A 31 -0.52 6.42 -6.14
C LEU A 31 -1.18 6.50 -7.52
N ILE A 32 -2.16 5.64 -7.77
CA ILE A 32 -2.84 5.46 -9.06
C ILE A 32 -4.28 5.95 -8.90
N ARG A 33 -4.50 7.23 -9.18
CA ARG A 33 -5.79 7.90 -8.98
C ARG A 33 -5.91 9.12 -9.89
N SER A 34 -7.13 9.44 -10.30
CA SER A 34 -7.40 10.60 -11.15
C SER A 34 -7.10 11.96 -10.51
N SER A 35 -6.93 12.00 -9.19
CA SER A 35 -6.51 13.20 -8.47
C SER A 35 -5.57 12.78 -7.36
N VAL A 36 -4.32 13.24 -7.38
CA VAL A 36 -3.36 12.86 -6.33
C VAL A 36 -3.26 13.90 -5.21
N TYR A 37 -3.72 15.12 -5.41
CA TYR A 37 -3.64 16.15 -4.38
C TYR A 37 -4.58 15.89 -3.18
N PRO A 38 -4.18 16.15 -1.92
CA PRO A 38 -2.91 16.72 -1.44
C PRO A 38 -1.83 15.67 -1.06
N LEU A 39 -1.90 14.44 -1.60
CA LEU A 39 -0.97 13.34 -1.26
C LEU A 39 0.51 13.69 -1.47
N PRO A 40 0.92 14.42 -2.53
CA PRO A 40 2.31 14.86 -2.69
C PRO A 40 2.84 15.67 -1.51
N TRP A 41 2.01 16.50 -0.87
CA TRP A 41 2.44 17.29 0.29
C TRP A 41 2.57 16.45 1.55
N MET A 42 1.72 15.45 1.72
CA MET A 42 1.75 14.57 2.90
C MET A 42 2.83 13.50 2.83
N LEU A 43 3.21 13.10 1.62
CA LEU A 43 4.22 12.08 1.36
C LEU A 43 5.53 12.67 0.84
N GLY A 44 5.73 14.00 0.94
CA GLY A 44 6.91 14.68 0.39
C GLY A 44 8.24 14.24 1.00
N ASP A 45 8.22 13.61 2.18
CA ASP A 45 9.39 13.02 2.82
C ASP A 45 9.81 11.67 2.19
N PHE A 46 8.93 11.02 1.43
CA PHE A 46 9.22 9.74 0.79
C PHE A 46 9.75 9.98 -0.64
N ASP A 47 11.01 9.61 -0.91
CA ASP A 47 11.65 9.93 -2.19
C ASP A 47 11.21 9.00 -3.34
N ARG A 48 10.66 7.81 -3.03
CA ARG A 48 10.28 6.79 -4.01
C ARG A 48 8.78 6.65 -4.23
N VAL A 49 8.07 7.78 -4.24
CA VAL A 49 6.62 7.81 -4.47
C VAL A 49 6.29 8.26 -5.89
N GLY A 50 5.73 7.33 -6.68
CA GLY A 50 5.19 7.60 -8.00
C GLY A 50 3.73 8.04 -7.94
N TYR A 51 3.41 9.16 -8.59
CA TYR A 51 2.06 9.69 -8.73
C TYR A 51 1.59 9.50 -10.16
N TYR A 52 0.51 8.74 -10.35
CA TYR A 52 -0.01 8.36 -11.65
C TYR A 52 -1.45 8.85 -11.82
N GLU A 53 -1.59 9.92 -12.60
CA GLU A 53 -2.88 10.51 -12.95
C GLU A 53 -3.32 10.10 -14.37
N GLY A 54 -4.62 10.19 -14.65
CA GLY A 54 -5.17 9.99 -15.99
C GLY A 54 -5.10 8.56 -16.54
N GLY A 55 -4.94 7.54 -15.68
CA GLY A 55 -4.84 6.14 -16.10
C GLY A 55 -3.42 5.67 -16.42
N ASN A 56 -2.41 6.50 -16.17
CA ASN A 56 -1.03 6.04 -16.16
C ASN A 56 -0.80 5.01 -15.04
N MET A 57 0.17 4.12 -15.24
CA MET A 57 0.59 3.14 -14.25
C MET A 57 2.12 2.96 -14.34
N PRO A 58 2.78 2.60 -13.23
CA PRO A 58 4.18 2.21 -13.29
C PRO A 58 4.34 0.93 -14.11
N GLY A 59 5.51 0.79 -14.77
CA GLY A 59 5.86 -0.47 -15.44
C GLY A 59 5.97 -1.65 -14.48
N ASN A 60 6.31 -1.39 -13.21
CA ASN A 60 6.26 -2.36 -12.12
C ASN A 60 5.24 -1.90 -11.07
N LEU A 61 4.14 -2.62 -10.91
CA LEU A 61 3.11 -2.32 -9.91
C LEU A 61 3.46 -2.85 -8.51
N ASP A 62 4.41 -3.78 -8.39
CA ASP A 62 4.81 -4.27 -7.08
C ASP A 62 5.63 -3.18 -6.35
N GLY A 63 4.97 -2.47 -5.43
CA GLY A 63 5.57 -1.52 -4.51
C GLY A 63 5.43 -1.95 -3.05
N ASP A 64 6.01 -1.18 -2.13
CA ASP A 64 5.85 -1.38 -0.69
C ASP A 64 4.48 -0.90 -0.21
N PHE A 65 3.97 0.17 -0.81
CA PHE A 65 2.62 0.64 -0.60
C PHE A 65 2.00 1.19 -1.88
N LEU A 66 0.70 1.01 -2.04
CA LEU A 66 -0.05 1.55 -3.15
C LEU A 66 -1.33 2.21 -2.67
N LEU A 67 -1.81 3.18 -3.44
CA LEU A 67 -3.13 3.74 -3.29
C LEU A 67 -3.81 3.75 -4.66
N VAL A 68 -4.87 2.97 -4.81
CA VAL A 68 -5.51 2.75 -6.11
C VAL A 68 -6.98 3.18 -6.02
N GLN A 69 -7.42 4.02 -6.96
CA GLN A 69 -8.85 4.38 -7.07
C GLN A 69 -9.71 3.17 -7.40
N GLN A 70 -10.95 3.14 -6.91
CA GLN A 70 -11.90 2.03 -7.10
C GLN A 70 -11.96 1.45 -8.53
N ASP A 71 -12.03 2.31 -9.54
CA ASP A 71 -12.06 1.93 -10.96
C ASP A 71 -10.82 1.14 -11.42
N LYS A 72 -9.65 1.43 -10.83
CA LYS A 72 -8.36 0.82 -11.21
C LYS A 72 -7.97 -0.37 -10.34
N ILE A 73 -8.70 -0.65 -9.26
CA ILE A 73 -8.39 -1.75 -8.34
C ILE A 73 -8.27 -3.08 -9.10
N LYS A 74 -9.24 -3.42 -9.94
CA LYS A 74 -9.25 -4.71 -10.66
C LYS A 74 -8.04 -4.90 -11.58
N ASP A 75 -7.62 -3.83 -12.26
CA ASP A 75 -6.46 -3.88 -13.16
C ASP A 75 -5.16 -4.04 -12.37
N VAL A 76 -5.03 -3.31 -11.25
CA VAL A 76 -3.87 -3.41 -10.36
C VAL A 76 -3.81 -4.76 -9.67
N GLU A 77 -4.91 -5.27 -9.12
CA GLU A 77 -4.99 -6.58 -8.48
C GLU A 77 -4.64 -7.72 -9.46
N SER A 78 -5.00 -7.59 -10.74
CA SER A 78 -4.65 -8.59 -11.75
C SER A 78 -3.15 -8.64 -12.08
N LYS A 79 -2.42 -7.54 -11.81
CA LYS A 79 -0.99 -7.39 -12.11
C LYS A 79 -0.10 -7.52 -10.88
N LEU A 80 -0.63 -7.24 -9.69
CA LEU A 80 0.08 -7.39 -8.43
C LEU A 80 0.44 -8.85 -8.18
N LYS A 81 1.70 -9.07 -7.82
CA LYS A 81 2.21 -10.39 -7.47
C LYS A 81 2.39 -10.50 -5.96
N GLY A 82 2.76 -9.41 -5.30
CA GLY A 82 3.01 -9.39 -3.87
C GLY A 82 1.79 -9.71 -3.00
N THR A 83 2.06 -9.83 -1.70
CA THR A 83 1.06 -10.05 -0.68
C THR A 83 0.87 -8.74 0.10
N TYR A 84 -0.37 -8.28 0.20
CA TYR A 84 -0.70 -6.95 0.68
C TYR A 84 -1.82 -6.96 1.71
N TYR A 85 -1.67 -6.16 2.75
CA TYR A 85 -2.78 -5.70 3.57
C TYR A 85 -3.55 -4.64 2.79
N THR A 86 -4.86 -4.80 2.69
CA THR A 86 -5.68 -3.80 2.03
C THR A 86 -6.57 -3.05 3.00
N ASP A 87 -6.84 -1.79 2.71
CA ASP A 87 -7.78 -0.97 3.46
C ASP A 87 -8.48 0.01 2.52
N THR A 88 -9.80 0.08 2.62
CA THR A 88 -10.59 1.02 1.82
C THR A 88 -10.67 2.36 2.56
N LEU A 89 -10.31 3.42 1.87
CA LEU A 89 -10.27 4.77 2.42
C LEU A 89 -10.85 5.79 1.43
N THR A 90 -11.64 6.71 1.96
CA THR A 90 -12.31 7.75 1.18
C THR A 90 -11.71 9.10 1.51
N ILE A 91 -10.87 9.62 0.60
CA ILE A 91 -10.18 10.91 0.79
C ILE A 91 -11.17 12.09 0.69
N ARG A 92 -12.23 11.96 -0.10
CA ARG A 92 -13.26 12.99 -0.26
C ARG A 92 -14.66 12.37 -0.45
N ASN A 93 -15.70 12.91 0.19
CA ASN A 93 -17.08 12.37 0.12
C ASN A 93 -17.68 12.27 -1.30
N TYR A 94 -17.17 13.05 -2.26
CA TYR A 94 -17.63 13.04 -3.67
C TYR A 94 -16.60 12.45 -4.63
N GLN A 95 -15.53 11.86 -4.11
CA GLN A 95 -14.55 11.13 -4.90
C GLN A 95 -14.78 9.63 -4.71
N ASP A 96 -14.45 8.85 -5.72
CA ASP A 96 -14.43 7.40 -5.57
C ASP A 96 -13.51 7.00 -4.41
N PRO A 97 -13.93 6.01 -3.61
CA PRO A 97 -13.07 5.45 -2.59
C PRO A 97 -11.80 4.89 -3.25
N SER A 98 -10.74 4.83 -2.45
CA SER A 98 -9.47 4.28 -2.87
C SER A 98 -9.15 3.09 -1.97
N LYS A 99 -8.48 2.09 -2.54
CA LYS A 99 -7.96 0.95 -1.79
C LYS A 99 -6.47 1.16 -1.62
N ALA A 100 -6.04 1.28 -0.37
CA ALA A 100 -4.64 1.22 -0.03
C ALA A 100 -4.19 -0.24 0.02
N PHE A 101 -2.98 -0.49 -0.45
CA PHE A 101 -2.29 -1.76 -0.37
C PHE A 101 -0.98 -1.53 0.38
N PHE A 102 -0.69 -2.34 1.39
CA PHE A 102 0.54 -2.27 2.16
C PHE A 102 1.23 -3.63 2.14
N SER A 103 2.48 -3.67 1.73
CA SER A 103 3.24 -4.92 1.58
C SER A 103 3.28 -5.67 2.91
N ALA A 104 2.80 -6.90 2.92
CA ALA A 104 2.75 -7.70 4.13
C ALA A 104 4.14 -8.03 4.68
N LYS A 105 5.18 -7.95 3.85
CA LYS A 105 6.57 -8.14 4.27
C LYS A 105 7.09 -6.97 5.10
N VAL A 106 6.75 -5.74 4.68
CA VAL A 106 7.23 -4.49 5.29
C VAL A 106 6.34 -4.07 6.46
N PHE A 107 5.02 -4.17 6.28
CA PHE A 107 4.04 -3.68 7.24
C PHE A 107 3.58 -4.74 8.25
N LYS A 108 4.18 -5.94 8.27
CA LYS A 108 3.85 -7.01 9.23
C LYS A 108 3.86 -6.53 10.68
N ASP A 109 4.86 -5.71 11.02
CA ASP A 109 5.05 -5.20 12.39
C ASP A 109 4.08 -4.04 12.70
N VAL A 110 3.54 -3.38 11.68
CA VAL A 110 2.55 -2.31 11.81
C VAL A 110 1.14 -2.88 11.97
N PHE A 111 0.88 -4.03 11.36
CA PHE A 111 -0.39 -4.77 11.46
C PHE A 111 -0.20 -6.13 12.15
N PRO A 112 0.20 -6.15 13.44
CA PRO A 112 0.44 -7.40 14.15
C PRO A 112 -0.85 -8.21 14.25
N GLY A 113 -0.78 -9.50 13.87
CA GLY A 113 -1.93 -10.40 13.92
C GLY A 113 -2.97 -10.19 12.82
N LYS A 114 -2.75 -9.27 11.87
CA LYS A 114 -3.58 -9.18 10.67
C LYS A 114 -3.02 -10.14 9.62
N GLU A 115 -3.91 -10.92 9.00
CA GLU A 115 -3.58 -11.70 7.82
C GLU A 115 -3.68 -10.80 6.56
N PRO A 116 -2.82 -11.01 5.55
CA PRO A 116 -2.89 -10.23 4.33
C PRO A 116 -4.20 -10.45 3.61
N ASP A 117 -4.86 -9.34 3.32
CA ASP A 117 -6.21 -9.31 2.71
C ASP A 117 -6.16 -9.65 1.22
N PHE A 118 -5.03 -9.31 0.58
CA PHE A 118 -4.79 -9.56 -0.82
C PHE A 118 -3.52 -10.39 -1.02
N VAL A 119 -3.64 -11.51 -1.71
CA VAL A 119 -2.52 -12.33 -2.17
C VAL A 119 -2.52 -12.26 -3.69
N GLY A 120 -1.58 -11.50 -4.24
CA GLY A 120 -1.41 -11.39 -5.67
C GLY A 120 -1.01 -12.72 -6.32
N ASN A 121 -0.98 -12.73 -7.64
CA ASN A 121 -0.71 -13.94 -8.43
C ASN A 121 0.77 -14.35 -8.41
N ALA A 122 1.55 -13.96 -7.39
CA ALA A 122 2.86 -14.56 -7.19
C ALA A 122 2.69 -16.06 -6.95
N PRO A 123 3.64 -16.89 -7.41
CA PRO A 123 3.79 -18.22 -6.84
C PRO A 123 3.91 -18.03 -5.32
N LYS A 124 2.94 -18.57 -4.59
CA LYS A 124 2.93 -18.63 -3.13
C LYS A 124 4.36 -18.91 -2.66
N PRO A 125 5.00 -18.04 -1.84
CA PRO A 125 6.27 -18.43 -1.25
C PRO A 125 5.99 -19.74 -0.53
N ALA A 126 6.72 -20.79 -0.94
CA ALA A 126 6.58 -22.11 -0.34
C ALA A 126 6.58 -21.92 1.19
N PRO A 127 5.67 -22.58 1.92
CA PRO A 127 5.61 -22.44 3.37
C PRO A 127 7.02 -22.63 3.91
N SER A 128 7.54 -21.63 4.64
CA SER A 128 8.82 -21.77 5.34
C SER A 128 8.80 -23.12 6.04
N PRO A 129 9.81 -23.99 5.84
CA PRO A 129 9.84 -25.26 6.52
C PRO A 129 9.78 -24.97 8.02
N ALA A 130 8.72 -25.46 8.67
CA ALA A 130 8.58 -25.40 10.11
C ALA A 130 9.88 -25.94 10.74
N PRO A 131 10.40 -25.34 11.82
CA PRO A 131 11.61 -25.82 12.45
C PRO A 131 11.38 -27.29 12.84
N ALA A 132 12.14 -28.18 12.20
CA ALA A 132 12.07 -29.60 12.44
C ALA A 132 12.32 -29.83 13.93
N LYS A 133 11.31 -30.37 14.61
CA LYS A 133 11.43 -30.81 15.99
C LYS A 133 12.34 -32.05 15.95
N ILE A 134 13.60 -31.87 16.34
CA ILE A 134 14.60 -32.93 16.37
C ILE A 134 14.26 -33.86 17.56
N PRO A 135 14.09 -35.18 17.34
CA PRO A 135 13.87 -36.16 18.41
C PRO A 135 15.15 -36.47 19.20
#